data_AF-A0A3B0X8B7-F1
#
_entry.id   AF-A0A3B0X8B7-F1
#
_cell.length_a   1.000
_cell.length_b   1.000
_cell.length_c   1.000
_cell.angle_alpha   90.00
_cell.angle_beta   90.00
_cell.angle_gamma   90.00
#
_symmetry.space_group_name_H-M   'P 1'
#
loop_
_entity.id
_entity.type
_entity.pdbx_description
1 polymer ?
#
loop_
_entity_poly.entity_id
_entity_poly.type
_entity_poly.pdbx_seq_one_letter_code
_entity_poly.pdbx_strand_id
1 'polypeptide(L)'
;MVSKITLVVISGGWEGGHDGQYPILLEYNSENHEKPFSSSEGWGHGLSGSVFSIEGLFKSGIIEIYNRSESVWAYEVLVNAYQNTWGSHKAAARLLTVLPQNLPVIPECLVCVLGDDS
;
A
#
# COMPACT_ATOMS: atom_id res chain seq x y z
N MET A 1 -3.55 13.85 13.34
CA MET A 1 -3.77 12.42 13.03
C MET A 1 -3.52 12.28 11.55
N VAL A 2 -2.44 11.61 11.14
CA VAL A 2 -2.18 11.40 9.70
C VAL A 2 -3.17 10.36 9.22
N SER A 3 -4.14 10.75 8.38
CA SER A 3 -5.12 9.82 7.82
C SER A 3 -4.49 9.03 6.68
N LYS A 4 -4.00 7.82 7.00
CA LYS A 4 -3.53 6.87 6.00
C LYS A 4 -4.66 5.93 5.59
N ILE A 5 -4.76 5.65 4.31
CA ILE A 5 -5.68 4.66 3.73
C ILE A 5 -4.85 3.47 3.27
N THR A 6 -5.07 2.30 3.86
CA THR A 6 -4.48 1.04 3.39
C THR A 6 -5.12 0.67 2.06
N LEU A 7 -4.31 0.66 1.00
CA LEU A 7 -4.74 0.26 -0.34
C LEU A 7 -4.59 -1.25 -0.51
N VAL A 8 -3.42 -1.79 -0.17
CA VAL A 8 -3.10 -3.20 -0.38
C VAL A 8 -2.51 -3.81 0.88
N VAL A 9 -2.87 -5.05 1.14
CA VAL A 9 -2.24 -5.93 2.13
C VAL A 9 -1.87 -7.23 1.43
N ILE A 10 -0.57 -7.52 1.37
CA ILE A 10 -0.06 -8.83 0.90
C ILE A 10 0.35 -9.61 2.14
N SER A 11 -0.48 -10.57 2.54
CA SER A 11 -0.17 -11.50 3.62
C SER A 11 0.67 -12.65 3.07
N GLY A 12 1.97 -12.65 3.36
CA GLY A 12 2.86 -13.74 2.97
C GLY A 12 2.84 -14.89 3.98
N GLY A 13 2.87 -16.12 3.46
CA GLY A 13 3.56 -17.23 4.11
C GLY A 13 5.03 -17.12 3.72
N TRP A 14 5.85 -16.53 4.59
CA TRP A 14 7.25 -16.28 4.31
C TRP A 14 8.04 -17.47 4.84
N GLU A 15 8.92 -18.07 4.03
CA GLU A 15 9.67 -19.32 4.33
C GLU A 15 10.52 -19.29 5.62
N GLY A 16 10.52 -18.18 6.37
CA GLY A 16 11.12 -18.03 7.70
C GLY A 16 10.22 -18.42 8.89
N GLY A 17 8.99 -18.91 8.68
CA GLY A 17 8.14 -19.42 9.77
C GLY A 17 7.35 -18.34 10.55
N HIS A 18 7.23 -17.14 9.98
CA HIS A 18 6.50 -16.00 10.53
C HIS A 18 5.32 -15.64 9.62
N ASP A 19 4.54 -16.65 9.24
CA ASP A 19 3.41 -16.54 8.32
C ASP A 19 2.39 -15.51 8.83
N GLY A 20 2.13 -14.48 8.05
CA GLY A 20 1.19 -13.41 8.39
C GLY A 20 1.64 -12.40 9.46
N GLN A 21 2.84 -12.54 10.04
CA GLN A 21 3.32 -11.64 11.10
C GLN A 21 3.80 -10.28 10.56
N TYR A 22 4.26 -10.25 9.30
CA TYR A 22 4.72 -9.04 8.61
C TYR A 22 4.16 -8.99 7.18
N PRO A 23 2.92 -8.51 6.98
CA PRO A 23 2.40 -8.30 5.63
C PRO A 23 3.08 -7.10 4.98
N ILE A 24 3.06 -7.09 3.65
CA ILE A 24 3.50 -5.92 2.88
C ILE A 24 2.29 -5.02 2.66
N LEU A 25 2.46 -3.74 2.97
CA LEU A 25 1.41 -2.72 2.91
C LEU A 25 1.74 -1.70 1.84
N LEU A 26 0.76 -1.42 0.98
CA LEU A 26 0.71 -0.18 0.22
C LEU A 26 -0.33 0.74 0.85
N GLU A 27 0.07 1.92 1.25
CA GLU A 27 -0.82 2.91 1.83
C GLU A 27 -0.77 4.21 1.04
N TYR A 28 -1.84 4.99 1.19
CA TYR A 28 -1.95 6.34 0.67
C TYR A 28 -2.17 7.34 1.80
N ASN A 29 -1.37 8.41 1.82
CA ASN A 29 -1.51 9.54 2.72
C ASN A 29 -1.82 10.81 1.91
N SER A 30 -3.04 11.32 2.05
CA SER A 30 -3.46 12.54 1.36
C SER A 30 -2.75 13.81 1.83
N GLU A 31 -2.15 13.81 3.03
CA GLU A 31 -1.44 14.97 3.58
C GLU A 31 -0.05 15.16 2.94
N ASN A 32 0.52 14.10 2.35
CA ASN A 32 1.83 14.17 1.68
C ASN A 32 1.66 14.31 0.16
N HIS A 33 1.56 15.53 -0.33
CA HIS A 33 1.27 15.79 -1.75
C HIS A 33 2.38 15.34 -2.71
N GLU A 34 3.65 15.39 -2.29
CA GLU A 34 4.79 15.02 -3.12
C GLU A 34 4.99 13.50 -3.17
N LYS A 35 4.87 12.84 -2.02
CA LYS A 35 5.14 11.42 -1.83
C LYS A 35 4.00 10.73 -1.07
N PRO A 36 2.80 10.64 -1.67
CA PRO A 36 1.62 10.18 -0.95
C PRO A 36 1.58 8.67 -0.74
N PHE A 37 2.42 7.89 -1.42
CA PHE A 37 2.40 6.43 -1.28
C PHE A 37 3.41 6.00 -0.22
N SER A 38 3.06 5.05 0.63
CA SER A 38 4.03 4.36 1.49
C SER A 38 4.01 2.86 1.24
N SER A 39 5.21 2.26 1.25
CA SER A 39 5.39 0.82 1.23
C SER A 39 6.10 0.39 2.51
N SER A 40 5.56 -0.58 3.24
CA SER A 40 6.14 -1.08 4.49
C SER A 40 5.93 -2.58 4.67
N GLU A 41 6.77 -3.18 5.51
CA GLU A 41 6.61 -4.54 6.01
C GLU A 41 6.17 -4.49 7.47
N GLY A 42 5.09 -5.20 7.82
CA GLY A 42 4.52 -5.21 9.16
C GLY A 42 3.50 -4.11 9.45
N TRP A 43 2.77 -4.27 10.57
CA TRP A 43 1.87 -3.26 11.14
C TRP A 43 2.46 -2.74 12.46
N GLY A 44 2.53 -1.42 12.64
CA GLY A 44 2.99 -0.80 13.89
C GLY A 44 4.33 -0.04 13.79
N HIS A 45 4.59 0.78 14.82
CA HIS A 45 5.55 1.91 14.88
C HIS A 45 7.06 1.61 14.68
N GLY A 46 7.44 0.43 14.17
CA GLY A 46 8.84 -0.03 14.20
C GLY A 46 9.63 0.11 12.90
N LEU A 47 8.98 0.19 11.74
CA LEU A 47 9.68 0.23 10.46
C LEU A 47 9.12 1.36 9.61
N SER A 48 9.90 2.43 9.52
CA SER A 48 9.70 3.60 8.67
C SER A 48 9.41 3.16 7.24
N GLY A 49 8.12 2.98 6.90
CA GLY A 49 7.70 2.76 5.53
C GLY A 49 8.29 3.87 4.66
N SER A 50 8.94 3.49 3.57
CA SER A 50 9.47 4.49 2.65
C SER A 50 8.30 5.17 1.96
N VAL A 51 8.36 6.51 1.87
CA VAL A 51 7.35 7.31 1.18
C VAL A 51 7.82 7.60 -0.25
N PHE A 52 6.88 7.53 -1.19
CA PHE A 52 7.17 7.57 -2.62
C PHE A 52 6.17 8.47 -3.36
N SER A 53 6.68 9.19 -4.35
CA SER A 53 5.88 9.62 -5.49
C SER A 53 5.60 8.40 -6.39
N ILE A 54 4.71 8.51 -7.37
CA ILE A 54 4.56 7.45 -8.39
C ILE A 54 5.91 7.14 -9.01
N GLU A 55 6.63 8.14 -9.50
CA GLU A 55 7.95 7.95 -10.12
C GLU A 55 8.94 7.26 -9.15
N GLY A 56 8.88 7.58 -7.86
CA GLY A 56 9.69 6.93 -6.83
C GLY A 56 9.40 5.44 -6.68
N LEU A 57 8.12 5.02 -6.77
CA LEU A 57 7.75 3.60 -6.72
C LEU A 57 8.35 2.81 -7.88
N PHE A 58 8.36 3.39 -9.09
CA PHE A 58 8.91 2.74 -10.28
C PHE A 58 10.43 2.73 -10.28
N LYS A 59 11.07 3.85 -9.95
CA LYS A 59 12.55 3.94 -9.91
C LYS A 59 13.18 3.04 -8.86
N SER A 60 12.49 2.81 -7.74
CA SER A 60 12.97 1.92 -6.67
C SER A 60 12.69 0.45 -6.92
N GLY A 61 11.87 0.11 -7.93
CA GLY A 61 11.43 -1.26 -8.19
C GLY A 61 10.40 -1.81 -7.18
N ILE A 62 10.01 -1.01 -6.17
CA ILE A 62 9.05 -1.40 -5.13
C ILE A 62 7.69 -1.77 -5.74
N ILE A 63 7.30 -1.14 -6.85
CA ILE A 63 6.04 -1.44 -7.51
C ILE A 63 5.89 -2.90 -7.92
N GLU A 64 6.99 -3.60 -8.26
CA GLU A 64 6.97 -4.99 -8.71
C GLU A 64 6.56 -5.97 -7.61
N ILE A 65 6.69 -5.57 -6.33
CA ILE A 65 6.21 -6.37 -5.19
C ILE A 65 4.69 -6.59 -5.29
N TYR A 66 3.98 -5.61 -5.84
CA TYR A 66 2.52 -5.57 -5.97
C TYR A 66 2.02 -6.19 -7.29
N ASN A 67 2.91 -6.76 -8.11
CA ASN A 67 2.52 -7.53 -9.29
C ASN A 67 2.12 -8.96 -8.88
N ARG A 68 1.06 -9.07 -8.06
CA ARG A 68 0.52 -10.33 -7.52
C ARG A 68 -0.99 -10.35 -7.61
N SER A 69 -1.59 -11.54 -7.67
CA SER A 69 -3.05 -11.72 -7.82
C SER A 69 -3.90 -10.85 -6.88
N GLU A 70 -3.50 -10.75 -5.62
CA GLU A 70 -4.19 -10.04 -4.55
C GLU A 70 -4.04 -8.51 -4.62
N SER A 71 -3.09 -8.02 -5.42
CA SER A 71 -2.72 -6.59 -5.51
C SER A 71 -2.64 -6.06 -6.93
N VAL A 72 -2.91 -6.91 -7.93
CA VAL A 72 -2.76 -6.61 -9.36
C VAL A 72 -3.60 -5.41 -9.79
N TRP A 73 -4.78 -5.23 -9.19
CA TRP A 73 -5.65 -4.08 -9.46
C TRP A 73 -4.94 -2.75 -9.16
N ALA A 74 -4.18 -2.68 -8.07
CA ALA A 74 -3.47 -1.47 -7.66
C ALA A 74 -2.22 -1.29 -8.54
N TYR A 75 -1.52 -2.39 -8.82
CA TYR A 75 -0.39 -2.41 -9.74
C TYR A 75 -0.77 -1.88 -11.13
N GLU A 76 -1.83 -2.39 -11.74
CA GLU A 76 -2.30 -1.96 -13.06
C GLU A 76 -2.67 -0.47 -13.09
N VAL A 77 -3.33 0.04 -12.04
CA VAL A 77 -3.66 1.46 -11.93
C VAL A 77 -2.40 2.31 -11.84
N LEU A 78 -1.41 1.90 -11.04
CA LEU A 78 -0.15 2.62 -10.88
C LEU A 78 0.73 2.54 -12.14
N VAL A 79 0.76 1.40 -12.84
CA VAL A 79 1.44 1.24 -14.13
C VAL A 79 0.81 2.15 -15.18
N ASN A 80 -0.53 2.14 -15.29
CA ASN A 80 -1.23 3.02 -16.21
C ASN A 80 -0.95 4.49 -15.88
N ALA A 81 -0.98 4.86 -14.59
CA ALA A 81 -0.66 6.20 -14.14
C ALA A 81 0.77 6.62 -14.51
N TYR A 82 1.75 5.76 -14.32
CA TYR A 82 3.14 6.03 -14.69
C TYR A 82 3.34 6.18 -16.19
N GLN A 83 2.79 5.25 -16.99
CA GLN A 83 2.88 5.29 -18.45
C GLN A 83 2.21 6.51 -19.07
N ASN A 84 1.11 6.98 -18.46
CA ASN A 84 0.39 8.16 -18.91
C ASN A 84 0.84 9.45 -18.21
N THR A 85 1.95 9.41 -17.46
CA THR A 85 2.52 10.56 -16.74
C THR A 85 1.53 11.28 -15.81
N TRP A 86 0.63 10.52 -15.19
CA TRP A 86 -0.29 11.06 -14.20
C TRP A 86 0.50 11.47 -12.95
N GLY A 87 0.10 12.58 -12.33
CA GLY A 87 0.61 12.94 -11.01
C GLY A 87 0.08 12.02 -9.91
N SER A 88 0.79 11.97 -8.78
CA SER A 88 0.45 11.12 -7.62
C SER A 88 -1.00 11.24 -7.17
N HIS A 89 -1.55 12.46 -7.18
CA HIS A 89 -2.94 12.70 -6.77
C HIS A 89 -3.97 12.08 -7.74
N LYS A 90 -3.72 12.12 -9.05
CA LYS A 90 -4.64 11.55 -10.04
C LYS A 90 -4.64 10.01 -9.96
N ALA A 91 -3.48 9.41 -9.76
CA ALA A 91 -3.40 7.97 -9.52
C ALA A 91 -4.10 7.57 -8.22
N ALA A 92 -3.87 8.31 -7.14
CA ALA A 92 -4.55 8.09 -5.87
C ALA A 92 -6.06 8.19 -6.01
N ALA A 93 -6.58 9.22 -6.69
CA ALA A 93 -8.00 9.34 -6.97
C ALA A 93 -8.54 8.11 -7.73
N ARG A 94 -7.80 7.60 -8.72
CA ARG A 94 -8.20 6.37 -9.44
C ARG A 94 -8.20 5.15 -8.52
N LEU A 95 -7.17 4.98 -7.69
CA LEU A 95 -7.08 3.89 -6.72
C LEU A 95 -8.26 3.92 -5.73
N LEU A 96 -8.57 5.10 -5.18
CA LEU A 96 -9.68 5.26 -4.24
C LEU A 96 -11.05 4.99 -4.89
N THR A 97 -11.22 5.24 -6.20
CA THR A 97 -12.48 4.93 -6.90
C THR A 97 -12.73 3.43 -7.07
N VAL A 98 -11.67 2.62 -7.12
CA VAL A 98 -11.78 1.15 -7.32
C VAL A 98 -11.58 0.37 -6.01
N LEU A 99 -11.07 1.02 -4.95
CA LEU A 99 -10.84 0.42 -3.64
C LEU A 99 -12.06 -0.30 -3.05
N PRO A 100 -13.32 0.21 -3.14
CA PRO A 100 -14.47 -0.49 -2.56
C PRO A 100 -14.73 -1.89 -3.14
N GLN A 101 -14.25 -2.16 -4.36
CA GLN A 101 -14.36 -3.47 -5.03
C GLN A 101 -13.14 -4.37 -4.76
N ASN A 102 -12.09 -3.82 -4.16
CA ASN A 102 -10.80 -4.45 -3.96
C ASN A 102 -10.30 -4.24 -2.52
N LEU A 103 -11.22 -4.24 -1.56
CA LEU A 103 -10.86 -3.99 -0.16
C LEU A 103 -9.82 -5.00 0.30
N PRO A 104 -8.69 -4.56 0.88
CA PRO A 104 -7.69 -5.47 1.36
C PRO A 104 -8.26 -6.32 2.50
N VAL A 105 -8.02 -7.63 2.46
CA VAL A 105 -8.35 -8.53 3.56
C VAL A 105 -7.29 -8.34 4.64
N ILE A 106 -7.67 -7.69 5.75
CA ILE A 106 -6.79 -7.50 6.90
C ILE A 106 -6.94 -8.72 7.80
N PRO A 107 -5.85 -9.47 8.08
CA PRO A 107 -5.91 -10.60 9.01
C PRO A 107 -6.40 -10.17 10.40
N GLU A 108 -7.26 -10.97 11.04
CA GLU A 108 -7.86 -10.64 12.35
C GLU A 108 -6.81 -10.38 13.43
N CYS A 109 -5.66 -11.08 13.39
CA CYS A 109 -4.55 -10.85 14.30
C CYS A 109 -3.95 -9.44 14.23
N LEU A 110 -4.26 -8.69 13.18
CA LEU A 110 -3.81 -7.32 12.94
C LEU A 110 -4.92 -6.28 13.18
N VAL A 111 -6.18 -6.71 13.31
CA VAL A 111 -7.33 -5.84 13.60
C VAL A 111 -7.20 -5.19 14.98
N CYS A 112 -6.62 -5.90 15.96
CA CYS A 112 -6.37 -5.35 17.30
C CYS A 112 -5.36 -4.19 17.32
N VAL A 113 -4.43 -4.12 16.35
CA VAL A 113 -3.44 -3.03 16.24
C VAL A 113 -4.08 -1.76 15.66
N LEU A 114 -5.23 -1.87 15.00
CA LEU A 114 -5.97 -0.76 14.40
C LEU A 114 -7.12 -0.24 15.27
N GLY A 115 -7.46 -0.96 16.35
CA GLY A 115 -8.61 -0.68 17.20
C GLY A 115 -8.33 0.16 18.44
N ASP A 116 -7.07 0.44 18.79
CA ASP A 116 -6.72 1.14 20.04
C ASP A 116 -6.55 2.66 19.86
N ASP A 117 -7.51 3.29 19.17
CA ASP A 117 -7.81 4.72 19.34
C ASP A 117 -9.25 4.84 19.86
N SER A 118 -9.47 4.36 21.11
CA SER A 118 -10.67 4.66 21.91
C SER A 118 -10.45 5.93 22.74
#